data_AF-A0AAW7Z927-F1
#
_entry.id   AF-A0AAW7Z927-F1
#
_cell.length_a   1.000
_cell.length_b   1.000
_cell.length_c   1.000
_cell.angle_alpha   90.00
_cell.angle_beta   90.00
_cell.angle_gamma   90.00
#
_symmetry.space_group_name_H-M   'P 1'
#
loop_
_entity.id
_entity.type
_entity.pdbx_description
1 polymer ?
#
loop_
_entity_poly.entity_id
_entity_poly.type
_entity_poly.pdbx_seq_one_letter_code
_entity_poly.pdbx_strand_id
1 'polypeptide(L)'
;MLVLFFLLLFSSEAQAEYNPCSLDIYPVVQTRELGHSPSIEHPAVFLANENSRVYLSVSDLIEFSTSNPNSYIPYLDETIKYFTNSLKGITKPAKNISFLQPDLSSLEGKEQQIAINVYGFIIKGFQAGLFNSKAMVTVNDNTVSSSTFTLQKGEEPNPIDEYSKVHKIKFISNGTLIYDSCWIDK
;
A
#
# COMPACT_ATOMS: atom_id res chain seq x y z
N MET A 1 12.92 -49.78 -35.98
CA MET A 1 13.32 -48.85 -34.91
C MET A 1 13.64 -47.51 -35.56
N LEU A 2 12.68 -46.58 -35.54
CA LEU A 2 12.93 -45.14 -35.71
C LEU A 2 11.67 -44.43 -35.21
N VAL A 3 11.62 -44.18 -33.89
CA VAL A 3 10.60 -43.31 -33.29
C VAL A 3 11.22 -41.92 -33.28
N LEU A 4 10.83 -41.07 -34.23
CA LEU A 4 11.17 -39.65 -34.20
C LEU A 4 10.29 -38.99 -33.13
N PHE A 5 10.90 -38.71 -31.98
CA PHE A 5 10.31 -37.89 -30.93
C PHE A 5 10.22 -36.44 -31.42
N PHE A 6 9.01 -35.94 -31.64
CA PHE A 6 8.74 -34.51 -31.71
C PHE A 6 8.94 -33.91 -30.31
N LEU A 7 10.12 -33.33 -30.07
CA LEU A 7 10.33 -32.44 -28.93
C LEU A 7 9.72 -31.08 -29.28
N LEU A 8 8.43 -30.94 -28.96
CA LEU A 8 7.75 -29.65 -28.91
C LEU A 8 8.38 -28.84 -27.77
N LEU A 9 9.34 -27.99 -28.11
CA LEU A 9 9.79 -26.90 -27.26
C LEU A 9 8.70 -25.83 -27.24
N PHE A 10 7.66 -26.06 -26.43
CA PHE A 10 6.80 -24.95 -26.02
C PHE A 10 7.57 -24.16 -24.96
N SER A 11 8.16 -23.05 -25.41
CA SER A 11 8.49 -21.93 -24.55
C SER A 11 7.19 -21.43 -23.92
N SER A 12 6.88 -21.88 -22.70
CA SER A 12 5.90 -21.16 -21.90
C SER A 12 6.56 -19.87 -21.48
N GLU A 13 6.27 -18.79 -22.21
CA GLU A 13 6.31 -17.45 -21.62
C GLU A 13 5.41 -17.53 -20.39
N ALA A 14 6.01 -17.69 -19.21
CA ALA A 14 5.30 -17.70 -17.95
C ALA A 14 4.81 -16.27 -17.71
N GLN A 15 3.68 -15.94 -18.33
CA GLN A 15 2.88 -14.81 -17.92
C GLN A 15 2.48 -15.09 -16.48
N ALA A 16 2.79 -14.18 -15.55
CA ALA A 16 2.25 -14.23 -14.20
C ALA A 16 0.72 -14.07 -14.32
N GLU A 17 0.04 -15.20 -14.52
CA GLU A 17 -1.40 -15.27 -14.84
C GLU A 17 -2.27 -14.80 -13.68
N TYR A 18 -1.66 -14.58 -12.52
CA TYR A 18 -2.34 -14.43 -11.27
C TYR A 18 -1.53 -13.57 -10.28
N ASN A 19 -2.20 -12.63 -9.61
CA ASN A 19 -1.61 -11.78 -8.57
C ASN A 19 -1.95 -12.37 -7.20
N PRO A 20 -0.99 -12.92 -6.42
CA PRO A 20 -1.21 -13.47 -5.08
C PRO A 20 -2.05 -12.60 -4.15
N CYS A 21 -1.96 -11.29 -4.31
CA CYS A 21 -2.70 -10.31 -3.52
C CYS A 21 -4.17 -10.15 -3.91
N SER A 22 -4.64 -10.72 -5.01
CA SER A 22 -6.06 -10.67 -5.41
C SER A 22 -6.87 -11.84 -4.86
N LEU A 23 -6.24 -12.94 -4.43
CA LEU A 23 -6.93 -14.06 -3.76
C LEU A 23 -7.51 -13.67 -2.40
N ASP A 24 -8.67 -14.22 -2.09
CA ASP A 24 -9.26 -14.20 -0.75
C ASP A 24 -9.23 -15.57 -0.07
N ILE A 25 -8.22 -16.39 -0.40
CA ILE A 25 -8.06 -17.75 0.16
C ILE A 25 -7.28 -17.78 1.49
N TYR A 26 -6.59 -16.70 1.83
CA TYR A 26 -5.70 -16.70 2.99
C TYR A 26 -6.49 -16.56 4.30
N PRO A 27 -6.21 -17.41 5.31
CA PRO A 27 -6.94 -17.37 6.57
C PRO A 27 -6.68 -16.08 7.35
N VAL A 28 -7.72 -15.58 8.00
CA VAL A 28 -7.61 -14.48 8.97
C VAL A 28 -6.96 -15.03 10.24
N VAL A 29 -5.78 -14.51 10.58
CA VAL A 29 -5.02 -14.92 11.76
C VAL A 29 -5.15 -13.93 12.92
N GLN A 30 -5.64 -12.72 12.65
CA GLN A 30 -5.85 -11.70 13.67
C GLN A 30 -6.96 -10.73 13.25
N THR A 31 -7.79 -10.34 14.22
CA THR A 31 -8.82 -9.31 14.07
C THR A 31 -8.74 -8.37 15.26
N ARG A 32 -8.84 -7.06 15.03
CA ARG A 32 -8.89 -6.04 16.08
C ARG A 32 -9.78 -4.89 15.67
N GLU A 33 -10.49 -4.29 16.62
CA GLU A 33 -11.09 -2.98 16.41
C GLU A 33 -10.04 -1.90 16.65
N LEU A 34 -9.95 -0.93 15.74
CA LEU A 34 -9.02 0.21 15.84
C LEU A 34 -9.80 1.51 15.74
N GLY A 35 -9.48 2.45 16.63
CA GLY A 35 -10.08 3.78 16.67
C GLY A 35 -9.53 4.71 15.59
N HIS A 36 -10.30 5.74 15.29
CA HIS A 36 -9.95 6.80 14.35
C HIS A 36 -10.10 8.18 15.01
N SER A 37 -9.30 9.12 14.56
CA SER A 37 -9.41 10.51 15.01
C SER A 37 -10.75 11.10 14.57
N PRO A 38 -11.47 11.82 15.44
CA PRO A 38 -12.75 12.44 15.09
C PRO A 38 -12.59 13.66 14.15
N SER A 39 -11.38 14.20 14.05
CA SER A 39 -11.04 15.36 13.22
C SER A 39 -9.62 15.22 12.66
N ILE A 40 -9.26 16.08 11.70
CA ILE A 40 -7.94 16.09 11.10
C ILE A 40 -7.25 17.45 11.23
N GLU A 41 -5.98 17.43 11.63
CA GLU A 41 -5.12 18.61 11.62
C GLU A 41 -4.71 18.97 10.19
N HIS A 42 -4.71 20.27 9.87
CA HIS A 42 -4.32 20.78 8.55
C HIS A 42 -2.91 21.40 8.57
N PRO A 43 -2.15 21.33 7.46
CA PRO A 43 -2.55 20.76 6.17
C PRO A 43 -2.66 19.24 6.19
N ALA A 44 -3.53 18.69 5.35
CA ALA A 44 -3.84 17.26 5.33
C ALA A 44 -3.95 16.73 3.91
N VAL A 45 -3.75 15.43 3.77
CA VAL A 45 -4.02 14.67 2.55
C VAL A 45 -5.00 13.56 2.85
N PHE A 46 -5.57 12.98 1.80
CA PHE A 46 -6.34 11.76 1.93
C PHE A 46 -5.98 10.73 0.88
N LEU A 47 -6.06 9.46 1.28
CA LEU A 47 -6.13 8.33 0.37
C LEU A 47 -7.61 8.00 0.14
N ALA A 48 -8.01 7.94 -1.12
CA ALA A 48 -9.38 7.59 -1.49
C ALA A 48 -9.46 6.12 -1.91
N ASN A 49 -10.50 5.46 -1.44
CA ASN A 49 -11.04 4.22 -1.99
C ASN A 49 -12.53 4.48 -2.28
N GLU A 50 -13.14 3.79 -3.24
CA GLU A 50 -14.47 4.08 -3.84
C GLU A 50 -15.42 4.88 -2.92
N ASN A 51 -15.77 4.32 -1.76
CA ASN A 51 -16.73 4.86 -0.81
C ASN A 51 -16.11 5.32 0.52
N SER A 52 -14.79 5.46 0.60
CA SER A 52 -14.10 5.83 1.84
C SER A 52 -12.89 6.74 1.62
N ARG A 53 -12.56 7.56 2.60
CA ARG A 53 -11.33 8.35 2.60
C ARG A 53 -10.62 8.22 3.93
N VAL A 54 -9.32 7.96 3.87
CA VAL A 54 -8.43 8.01 5.03
C VAL A 54 -7.67 9.32 4.96
N TYR A 55 -7.85 10.18 5.95
CA TYR A 55 -7.18 11.46 6.05
C TYR A 55 -6.02 11.38 7.04
N LEU A 56 -4.91 12.01 6.69
CA LEU A 56 -3.74 12.14 7.56
C LEU A 56 -3.18 13.56 7.45
N SER A 57 -2.71 14.12 8.56
CA SER A 57 -2.03 15.40 8.54
C SER A 57 -0.72 15.26 7.76
N VAL A 58 -0.28 16.32 7.11
CA VAL A 58 1.00 16.32 6.37
C VAL A 58 2.17 16.05 7.31
N SER A 59 2.12 16.58 8.54
CA SER A 59 3.11 16.32 9.58
C SER A 59 3.19 14.84 9.95
N ASP A 60 2.07 14.22 10.30
CA ASP A 60 2.02 12.79 10.65
C ASP A 60 2.44 11.92 9.45
N LEU A 61 2.01 12.27 8.23
CA LEU A 61 2.40 11.54 7.04
C LEU A 61 3.92 11.56 6.83
N ILE A 62 4.57 12.73 6.97
CA ILE A 62 6.03 12.84 6.86
C ILE A 62 6.69 12.03 7.96
N GLU A 63 6.30 12.24 9.22
CA GLU A 63 6.89 11.57 10.38
C GLU A 63 6.83 10.04 10.25
N PHE A 64 5.66 9.49 9.95
CA PHE A 64 5.49 8.04 9.82
C PHE A 64 6.20 7.47 8.60
N SER A 65 6.23 8.20 7.48
CA SER A 65 6.89 7.74 6.27
C SER A 65 8.41 7.68 6.45
N THR A 66 9.00 8.73 7.02
CA THR A 66 10.46 8.92 7.02
C THR A 66 11.14 8.47 8.32
N SER A 67 10.40 8.06 9.34
CA SER A 67 10.97 7.50 10.57
C SER A 67 11.62 6.14 10.31
N ASN A 68 12.82 5.91 10.85
CA ASN A 68 13.57 4.64 10.73
C ASN A 68 13.62 4.08 9.29
N PRO A 69 14.10 4.85 8.31
CA PRO A 69 14.15 4.38 6.93
C PRO A 69 15.19 3.26 6.81
N ASN A 70 14.92 2.29 5.94
CA ASN A 70 15.92 1.28 5.58
C ASN A 70 17.03 1.98 4.77
N SER A 71 18.25 2.02 5.31
CA SER A 71 19.40 2.68 4.68
C SER A 71 19.83 2.06 3.35
N TYR A 72 19.36 0.84 3.04
CA TYR A 72 19.59 0.18 1.76
C TYR A 72 18.61 0.59 0.66
N ILE A 73 17.62 1.46 0.96
CA ILE A 73 16.74 2.02 -0.07
C ILE A 73 17.58 2.89 -1.03
N PRO A 74 17.62 2.59 -2.33
CA PRO A 74 18.37 3.41 -3.27
C PRO A 74 17.75 4.82 -3.37
N TYR A 75 18.60 5.85 -3.46
CA TYR A 75 18.19 7.26 -3.54
C TYR A 75 17.26 7.70 -2.39
N LEU A 76 17.47 7.17 -1.18
CA LEU A 76 16.65 7.45 -0.01
C LEU A 76 16.58 8.95 0.32
N ASP A 77 17.72 9.65 0.33
CA ASP A 77 17.77 11.08 0.65
C ASP A 77 17.00 11.91 -0.38
N GLU A 78 17.15 11.62 -1.67
CA GLU A 78 16.38 12.27 -2.72
C GLU A 78 14.89 11.93 -2.64
N THR A 79 14.55 10.70 -2.28
CA THR A 79 13.16 10.27 -2.06
C THR A 79 12.53 11.08 -0.92
N ILE A 80 13.19 11.15 0.25
CA ILE A 80 12.71 11.92 1.41
C ILE A 80 12.54 13.39 1.04
N LYS A 81 13.53 13.97 0.33
CA LYS A 81 13.48 15.36 -0.11
C LYS A 81 12.33 15.60 -1.07
N TYR A 82 12.15 14.75 -2.08
CA TYR A 82 11.06 14.84 -3.05
C TYR A 82 9.70 14.74 -2.35
N PHE A 83 9.49 13.68 -1.55
CA PHE A 83 8.25 13.44 -0.82
C PHE A 83 7.86 14.63 0.07
N THR A 84 8.81 15.08 0.90
CA THR A 84 8.59 16.18 1.84
C THR A 84 8.29 17.48 1.11
N ASN A 85 9.03 17.81 0.05
CA ASN A 85 8.81 19.06 -0.69
C ASN A 85 7.48 19.05 -1.46
N SER A 86 7.08 17.90 -2.01
CA SER A 86 5.78 17.74 -2.67
C SER A 86 4.60 17.96 -1.71
N LEU A 87 4.78 17.63 -0.42
CA LEU A 87 3.75 17.82 0.60
C LEU A 87 3.73 19.25 1.19
N LYS A 88 4.86 19.95 1.23
CA LYS A 88 4.97 21.32 1.78
C LYS A 88 4.06 22.35 1.10
N GLY A 89 3.68 22.13 -0.16
CA GLY A 89 2.78 23.02 -0.90
C GLY A 89 1.29 22.85 -0.58
N ILE A 90 0.93 21.88 0.27
CA ILE A 90 -0.47 21.57 0.60
C ILE A 90 -0.97 22.51 1.68
N THR A 91 -2.17 23.06 1.46
CA THR A 91 -2.86 23.93 2.41
C THR A 91 -4.29 23.40 2.62
N LYS A 92 -5.33 24.24 2.48
CA LYS A 92 -6.73 23.83 2.47
C LYS A 92 -7.31 23.99 1.06
N PRO A 93 -8.23 23.11 0.61
CA PRO A 93 -8.72 21.90 1.29
C PRO A 93 -7.68 20.76 1.31
N ALA A 94 -7.98 19.67 2.04
CA ALA A 94 -7.17 18.46 1.98
C ALA A 94 -7.10 17.91 0.54
N LYS A 95 -5.95 17.39 0.14
CA LYS A 95 -5.70 16.92 -1.24
C LYS A 95 -5.63 15.40 -1.30
N ASN A 96 -6.21 14.79 -2.35
CA ASN A 96 -6.00 13.36 -2.62
C ASN A 96 -4.50 13.11 -2.83
N ILE A 97 -3.91 12.10 -2.20
CA ILE A 97 -2.48 11.78 -2.30
C ILE A 97 -2.06 11.22 -3.66
N SER A 98 -3.00 10.82 -4.52
CA SER A 98 -2.72 10.20 -5.82
C SER A 98 -1.82 11.01 -6.75
N PHE A 99 -1.71 12.34 -6.57
CA PHE A 99 -0.77 13.17 -7.34
C PHE A 99 0.72 12.80 -7.11
N LEU A 100 1.04 12.03 -6.06
CA LEU A 100 2.39 11.53 -5.78
C LEU A 100 2.60 10.09 -6.26
N GLN A 101 1.66 9.51 -7.01
CA GLN A 101 1.71 8.15 -7.52
C GLN A 101 1.80 8.20 -9.05
N PRO A 102 2.98 8.47 -9.63
CA PRO A 102 3.13 8.53 -11.08
C PRO A 102 2.97 7.14 -11.71
N ASP A 103 2.67 7.12 -13.01
CA ASP A 103 2.69 5.89 -13.79
C ASP A 103 4.13 5.38 -13.94
N LEU A 104 4.45 4.28 -13.22
CA LEU A 104 5.78 3.70 -13.18
C LEU A 104 6.25 3.14 -14.53
N SER A 105 5.33 2.85 -15.46
CA SER A 105 5.67 2.29 -16.78
C SER A 105 6.35 3.31 -17.70
N SER A 106 6.15 4.60 -17.43
CA SER A 106 6.76 5.71 -18.17
C SER A 106 8.09 6.20 -17.60
N LEU A 107 8.53 5.63 -16.46
CA LEU A 107 9.72 6.06 -15.73
C LEU A 107 10.80 4.99 -15.81
N GLU A 108 12.06 5.41 -15.87
CA GLU A 108 13.22 4.51 -15.88
C GLU A 108 14.29 4.96 -14.87
N GLY A 109 15.13 4.01 -14.46
CA GLY A 109 16.31 4.27 -13.63
C GLY A 109 16.00 4.99 -12.31
N LYS A 110 16.67 6.11 -12.07
CA LYS A 110 16.58 6.87 -10.81
C LYS A 110 15.17 7.39 -10.55
N GLU A 111 14.48 7.89 -11.56
CA GLU A 111 13.14 8.48 -11.40
C GLU A 111 12.11 7.43 -11.01
N GLN A 112 12.17 6.26 -11.66
CA GLN A 112 11.33 5.12 -11.32
C GLN A 112 11.57 4.66 -9.87
N GLN A 113 12.84 4.56 -9.46
CA GLN A 113 13.17 4.13 -8.10
C GLN A 113 12.69 5.12 -7.03
N ILE A 114 12.83 6.42 -7.28
CA ILE A 114 12.29 7.46 -6.38
C ILE A 114 10.76 7.32 -6.31
N ALA A 115 10.07 7.14 -7.43
CA ALA A 115 8.62 6.98 -7.46
C ALA A 115 8.15 5.74 -6.69
N ILE A 116 8.82 4.59 -6.86
CA ILE A 116 8.54 3.36 -6.11
C ILE A 116 8.70 3.60 -4.61
N ASN A 117 9.79 4.27 -4.19
CA ASN A 117 10.02 4.54 -2.77
C ASN A 117 9.00 5.53 -2.20
N VAL A 118 8.59 6.54 -2.97
CA VAL A 118 7.51 7.48 -2.60
C VAL A 118 6.20 6.73 -2.38
N TYR A 119 5.87 5.77 -3.24
CA TYR A 119 4.69 4.93 -3.06
C TYR A 119 4.77 4.11 -1.75
N GLY A 120 5.94 3.54 -1.46
CA GLY A 120 6.20 2.85 -0.19
C GLY A 120 6.03 3.77 1.04
N PHE A 121 6.47 5.03 0.94
CA PHE A 121 6.27 6.04 1.98
C PHE A 121 4.78 6.34 2.21
N ILE A 122 4.01 6.52 1.13
CA ILE A 122 2.56 6.74 1.22
C ILE A 122 1.89 5.57 1.95
N ILE A 123 2.15 4.33 1.54
CA ILE A 123 1.61 3.12 2.17
C ILE A 123 1.95 3.11 3.66
N LYS A 124 3.24 3.23 3.99
CA LYS A 124 3.72 3.20 5.37
C LYS A 124 3.07 4.28 6.23
N GLY A 125 2.97 5.49 5.72
CA GLY A 125 2.40 6.64 6.43
C GLY A 125 0.92 6.47 6.75
N PHE A 126 0.10 6.08 5.76
CA PHE A 126 -1.34 5.85 6.00
C PHE A 126 -1.59 4.63 6.90
N GLN A 127 -0.84 3.54 6.69
CA GLN A 127 -0.93 2.35 7.54
C GLN A 127 -0.59 2.70 9.00
N ALA A 128 0.51 3.43 9.24
CA ALA A 128 0.87 3.90 10.58
C ALA A 128 -0.18 4.86 11.16
N GLY A 129 -0.72 5.78 10.36
CA GLY A 129 -1.78 6.69 10.79
C GLY A 129 -3.03 5.95 11.28
N LEU A 130 -3.43 4.88 10.59
CA LEU A 130 -4.53 4.01 10.99
C LEU A 130 -4.22 3.23 12.28
N PHE A 131 -3.05 2.59 12.38
CA PHE A 131 -2.68 1.82 13.57
C PHE A 131 -2.48 2.67 14.83
N ASN A 132 -2.04 3.92 14.68
CA ASN A 132 -1.81 4.84 15.79
C ASN A 132 -3.04 5.70 16.12
N SER A 133 -4.20 5.42 15.54
CA SER A 133 -5.44 6.19 15.73
C SER A 133 -5.28 7.70 15.42
N LYS A 134 -4.36 8.05 14.51
CA LYS A 134 -4.09 9.42 14.06
C LYS A 134 -4.87 9.80 12.82
N ALA A 135 -5.24 8.81 11.99
CA ALA A 135 -6.04 9.05 10.81
C ALA A 135 -7.50 9.36 11.16
N MET A 136 -8.08 10.34 10.47
CA MET A 136 -9.54 10.51 10.40
C MET A 136 -10.05 9.70 9.21
N VAL A 137 -11.15 8.97 9.39
CA VAL A 137 -11.71 8.13 8.32
C VAL A 137 -13.14 8.56 8.03
N THR A 138 -13.49 8.66 6.75
CA THR A 138 -14.88 8.80 6.32
C THR A 138 -15.30 7.63 5.45
N VAL A 139 -16.56 7.22 5.59
CA VAL A 139 -17.25 6.22 4.76
C VAL A 139 -18.57 6.82 4.31
N ASN A 140 -18.82 6.84 2.99
CA ASN A 140 -19.97 7.53 2.39
C ASN A 140 -20.10 8.97 2.92
N ASP A 141 -18.98 9.70 2.96
CA ASP A 141 -18.84 11.07 3.48
C ASP A 141 -19.13 11.27 4.99
N ASN A 142 -19.41 10.21 5.74
CA ASN A 142 -19.63 10.27 7.18
C ASN A 142 -18.36 9.85 7.93
N THR A 143 -17.94 10.62 8.92
CA THR A 143 -16.82 10.25 9.80
C THR A 143 -17.16 8.99 10.58
N VAL A 144 -16.24 8.02 10.59
CA VAL A 144 -16.35 6.78 11.37
C VAL A 144 -15.34 6.80 12.51
N SER A 145 -15.77 6.43 13.72
CA SER A 145 -14.93 6.46 14.93
C SER A 145 -14.03 5.24 15.08
N SER A 146 -14.36 4.14 14.41
CA SER A 146 -13.56 2.91 14.43
C SER A 146 -13.78 2.07 13.17
N SER A 147 -12.86 1.13 12.94
CA SER A 147 -12.97 0.08 11.94
C SER A 147 -12.39 -1.24 12.45
N THR A 148 -12.79 -2.32 11.80
CA THR A 148 -12.21 -3.65 12.02
C THR A 148 -10.98 -3.82 11.16
N PHE A 149 -9.84 -4.02 11.80
CA PHE A 149 -8.62 -4.50 11.20
C PHE A 149 -8.61 -6.03 11.13
N THR A 150 -8.19 -6.58 10.01
CA THR A 150 -7.88 -8.01 9.85
C THR A 150 -6.49 -8.20 9.27
N LEU A 151 -5.75 -9.18 9.77
CA LEU A 151 -4.52 -9.71 9.18
C LEU A 151 -4.81 -11.10 8.63
N GLN A 152 -4.57 -11.28 7.34
CA GLN A 152 -4.56 -12.58 6.68
C GLN A 152 -3.13 -13.00 6.41
N LYS A 153 -2.82 -14.29 6.65
CA LYS A 153 -1.52 -14.89 6.35
C LYS A 153 -1.71 -16.25 5.74
N GLY A 154 -0.96 -16.57 4.71
CA GLY A 154 -0.92 -17.92 4.17
C GLY A 154 0.21 -18.10 3.18
N GLU A 155 0.27 -19.28 2.59
CA GLU A 155 1.24 -19.60 1.54
C GLU A 155 0.57 -19.43 0.16
N GLU A 156 1.28 -18.82 -0.77
CA GLU A 156 0.90 -18.73 -2.18
C GLU A 156 0.99 -20.14 -2.79
N PRO A 157 -0.12 -20.68 -3.33
CA PRO A 157 -0.13 -22.01 -3.93
C PRO A 157 0.88 -22.19 -5.06
N ASN A 158 1.18 -21.13 -5.81
CA ASN A 158 2.15 -21.14 -6.90
C ASN A 158 3.20 -20.04 -6.67
N PRO A 159 4.15 -20.24 -5.76
CA PRO A 159 5.09 -19.20 -5.34
C PRO A 159 6.01 -18.79 -6.49
N ILE A 160 6.39 -17.50 -6.49
CA ILE A 160 7.40 -16.98 -7.42
C ILE A 160 8.75 -17.08 -6.71
N ASP A 161 9.60 -17.98 -7.19
CA ASP A 161 10.90 -18.32 -6.57
C ASP A 161 10.76 -18.66 -5.07
N GLU A 162 11.45 -17.91 -4.21
CA GLU A 162 11.45 -18.07 -2.76
C GLU A 162 10.32 -17.29 -2.05
N TYR A 163 9.55 -16.48 -2.78
CA TYR A 163 8.49 -15.63 -2.22
C TYR A 163 7.18 -16.40 -2.16
N SER A 164 6.92 -17.02 -1.01
CA SER A 164 5.80 -17.93 -0.81
C SER A 164 4.79 -17.46 0.24
N LYS A 165 5.17 -16.54 1.14
CA LYS A 165 4.30 -16.13 2.24
C LYS A 165 3.58 -14.85 1.89
N VAL A 166 2.26 -14.90 1.89
CA VAL A 166 1.40 -13.75 1.60
C VAL A 166 0.85 -13.20 2.90
N HIS A 167 0.93 -11.88 3.04
CA HIS A 167 0.33 -11.13 4.13
C HIS A 167 -0.62 -10.11 3.55
N LYS A 168 -1.84 -10.06 4.08
CA LYS A 168 -2.83 -9.04 3.70
C LYS A 168 -3.37 -8.38 4.94
N ILE A 169 -3.51 -7.07 4.89
CA ILE A 169 -4.24 -6.31 5.90
C ILE A 169 -5.45 -5.65 5.26
N LYS A 170 -6.56 -5.59 6.00
CA LYS A 170 -7.75 -4.86 5.60
C LYS A 170 -8.27 -4.07 6.81
N PHE A 171 -8.76 -2.86 6.55
CA PHE A 171 -9.54 -2.04 7.48
C PHE A 171 -10.94 -1.91 6.90
N ILE A 172 -11.95 -2.36 7.65
CA ILE A 172 -13.33 -2.44 7.17
C ILE A 172 -14.26 -1.79 8.20
N SER A 173 -15.17 -0.94 7.75
CA SER A 173 -16.23 -0.38 8.61
C SER A 173 -17.59 -0.59 7.95
N ASN A 174 -18.51 -1.25 8.66
CA ASN A 174 -19.86 -1.59 8.17
C ASN A 174 -19.84 -2.24 6.78
N GLY A 175 -18.91 -3.17 6.54
CA GLY A 175 -18.75 -3.86 5.25
C GLY A 175 -18.06 -3.04 4.14
N THR A 176 -17.74 -1.77 4.38
CA THR A 176 -16.98 -0.93 3.43
C THR A 176 -15.49 -1.05 3.69
N LEU A 177 -14.72 -1.38 2.64
CA LEU A 177 -13.26 -1.38 2.70
C LEU A 177 -12.72 0.04 2.77
N ILE A 178 -11.98 0.34 3.84
CA ILE A 178 -11.33 1.64 4.08
C ILE A 178 -9.92 1.66 3.48
N TYR A 179 -9.19 0.59 3.71
CA TYR A 179 -7.79 0.46 3.33
C TYR A 179 -7.42 -1.02 3.28
N ASP A 180 -6.62 -1.40 2.28
CA ASP A 180 -5.94 -2.67 2.24
C ASP A 180 -4.49 -2.51 1.79
N SER A 181 -3.68 -3.48 2.17
CA SER A 181 -2.31 -3.63 1.69
C SER A 181 -1.97 -5.10 1.67
N CYS A 182 -1.15 -5.50 0.70
CA CYS A 182 -0.68 -6.86 0.56
C CYS A 182 0.78 -6.87 0.16
N TRP A 183 1.54 -7.80 0.74
CA TRP A 183 2.92 -8.05 0.39
C TRP A 183 3.25 -9.54 0.50
N ILE A 184 4.33 -9.92 -0.17
CA ILE A 184 4.84 -11.29 -0.20
C ILE A 184 6.25 -11.29 0.37
N ASP A 185 6.56 -12.24 1.24
CA ASP A 185 7.91 -12.50 1.73
C ASP A 185 8.29 -13.99 1.61
N LYS A 186 9.53 -14.30 2.02
CA LYS A 186 10.10 -15.65 2.00
C LYS A 186 9.58 -16.48 3.17
#